data_AF-A0A8H8YZN1-F1
#
_entry.id   AF-A0A8H8YZN1-F1
#
_cell.length_a   1.000
_cell.length_b   1.000
_cell.length_c   1.000
_cell.angle_alpha   90.00
_cell.angle_beta   90.00
_cell.angle_gamma   90.00
#
_symmetry.space_group_name_H-M   'P 1'
#
loop_
_entity.id
_entity.type
_entity.pdbx_description
1 polymer ?
#
loop_
_entity_poly.entity_id
_entity_poly.type
_entity_poly.pdbx_seq_one_letter_code
_entity_poly.pdbx_strand_id
1 'polypeptide(L)'
;MILDTVNTSTPEVTQEVTPEVRLLSVLASEMTRHQLKEALGLKDDEHFRKTYLLPALDAGLIEMTIPDKPCSSKQKYRLTGKGRQVMA
;
A
#
# COMPACT_ATOMS: atom_id res chain seq x y z
N MET A 1 15.27 3.41 36.29
CA MET A 1 15.45 3.61 34.84
C MET A 1 15.29 2.28 34.15
N ILE A 2 14.15 2.07 33.49
CA ILE A 2 14.10 1.40 32.20
C ILE A 2 12.86 1.97 31.51
N LEU A 3 13.16 2.84 30.55
CA LEU A 3 12.34 3.10 29.37
C LEU A 3 12.24 1.72 28.66
N ASP A 4 11.14 1.31 28.05
CA ASP A 4 10.52 1.95 26.91
C ASP A 4 9.05 1.52 26.76
N THR A 5 8.24 2.54 26.54
CA THR A 5 6.85 2.52 26.12
C THR A 5 6.64 1.62 24.90
N VAL A 6 6.02 0.45 25.08
CA VAL A 6 5.35 -0.27 23.98
C VAL A 6 4.05 0.47 23.66
N ASN A 7 4.17 1.53 22.87
CA ASN A 7 3.02 2.21 22.30
C ASN A 7 2.45 1.34 21.16
N THR A 8 1.79 0.23 21.48
CA THR A 8 0.85 -0.40 20.55
C THR A 8 -0.44 0.42 20.55
N SER A 9 -0.33 1.67 20.10
CA SER A 9 -1.49 2.42 19.67
C SER A 9 -1.89 1.84 18.32
N THR A 10 -2.72 0.82 18.35
CA THR A 10 -3.68 0.61 17.27
C THR A 10 -4.82 1.57 17.58
N PRO A 11 -4.90 2.78 16.97
CA PRO A 11 -6.10 3.58 17.11
C PRO A 11 -7.24 2.79 16.45
N GLU A 12 -8.17 2.36 17.28
CA GLU A 12 -9.43 1.75 16.91
C GLU A 12 -10.21 2.70 15.98
N VAL A 13 -10.25 2.33 14.72
CA VAL A 13 -11.31 2.48 13.71
C VAL A 13 -12.42 3.47 14.06
N THR A 14 -12.20 4.76 13.78
CA THR A 14 -13.22 5.56 13.09
C THR A 14 -13.24 5.15 11.62
N GLN A 15 -14.44 5.05 11.02
CA GLN A 15 -14.80 4.43 9.74
C GLN A 15 -14.19 5.07 8.47
N GLU A 16 -12.93 5.49 8.51
CA GLU A 16 -12.18 6.03 7.38
C GLU A 16 -11.27 4.91 6.86
N VAL A 17 -11.67 4.25 5.78
CA VAL A 17 -10.78 3.30 5.08
C VAL A 17 -9.63 4.11 4.51
N THR A 18 -8.45 4.00 5.13
CA THR A 18 -7.29 4.76 4.70
C THR A 18 -6.92 4.42 3.26
N PRO A 19 -6.27 5.34 2.51
CA PRO A 19 -5.88 5.09 1.11
C PRO A 19 -5.08 3.81 0.91
N GLU A 20 -4.24 3.42 1.87
CA GLU A 20 -3.44 2.20 1.84
C GLU A 20 -4.37 0.97 1.86
N VAL A 21 -5.32 0.92 2.80
CA VAL A 21 -6.28 -0.18 2.95
C VAL A 21 -7.15 -0.30 1.70
N ARG A 22 -7.56 0.83 1.09
CA ARG A 22 -8.26 0.84 -0.21
C ARG A 22 -7.40 0.27 -1.33
N LEU A 23 -6.10 0.56 -1.36
CA LEU A 23 -5.19 -0.01 -2.34
C LEU A 23 -5.03 -1.51 -2.15
N LEU A 24 -4.91 -2.00 -0.91
CA LEU A 24 -4.78 -3.43 -0.63
C LEU A 24 -6.01 -4.21 -1.11
N SER A 25 -7.22 -3.65 -0.96
CA SER A 25 -8.46 -4.33 -1.31
C SER A 25 -8.64 -4.60 -2.81
N VAL A 26 -7.97 -3.83 -3.67
CA VAL A 26 -7.99 -4.04 -5.14
C VAL A 26 -6.82 -4.90 -5.63
N LEU A 27 -5.83 -5.18 -4.78
CA LEU A 27 -4.55 -5.77 -5.18
C LEU A 27 -4.58 -7.29 -5.07
N ALA A 28 -5.29 -7.94 -5.99
CA ALA A 28 -5.51 -9.39 -5.98
C ALA A 28 -4.32 -10.22 -6.48
N SER A 29 -3.43 -9.62 -7.29
CA SER A 29 -2.24 -10.27 -7.86
C SER A 29 -1.16 -9.21 -8.16
N GLU A 30 -0.11 -9.58 -8.92
CA GLU A 30 0.87 -8.60 -9.37
C GLU A 30 0.26 -7.64 -10.40
N MET A 31 0.08 -6.38 -10.01
CA MET A 31 -0.58 -5.36 -10.83
C MET A 31 0.35 -4.18 -11.11
N THR A 32 0.19 -3.58 -12.29
CA THR A 32 0.87 -2.33 -12.65
C THR A 32 0.24 -1.14 -11.93
N ARG A 33 0.95 -0.01 -11.88
CA ARG A 33 0.39 1.26 -11.37
C ARG A 33 -0.93 1.64 -12.06
N HIS A 34 -0.99 1.44 -13.38
CA HIS A 34 -2.16 1.80 -14.16
C HIS A 34 -3.36 0.96 -13.77
N GLN A 35 -3.18 -0.37 -13.67
CA GLN A 35 -4.26 -1.28 -13.27
C GLN A 35 -4.77 -0.98 -11.86
N LEU A 36 -3.87 -0.66 -10.92
CA LEU A 36 -4.27 -0.28 -9.55
C LEU A 36 -5.05 1.03 -9.53
N LYS A 37 -4.58 2.03 -10.27
CA LYS A 37 -5.27 3.31 -10.39
C LYS A 37 -6.67 3.14 -10.97
N GLU A 38 -6.81 2.34 -12.03
CA GLU A 38 -8.11 2.03 -12.65
C GLU A 38 -9.03 1.26 -11.72
N ALA A 39 -8.51 0.24 -11.03
CA ALA A 39 -9.29 -0.53 -10.07
C ALA A 39 -9.81 0.33 -8.89
N LEU A 40 -9.07 1.38 -8.52
CA LEU A 40 -9.49 2.38 -7.53
C LEU A 40 -10.43 3.47 -8.10
N GLY A 41 -10.66 3.49 -9.42
CA GLY A 41 -11.45 4.52 -10.08
C GLY A 41 -10.81 5.91 -10.07
N LEU A 42 -9.49 6.00 -9.92
CA LEU A 42 -8.77 7.26 -9.83
C LEU A 42 -8.35 7.77 -11.22
N LYS A 43 -8.45 9.08 -11.44
CA LYS A 43 -8.04 9.70 -12.71
C LYS A 43 -6.61 10.22 -12.66
N ASP A 44 -6.25 10.83 -11.53
CA ASP A 44 -5.00 11.55 -11.36
C ASP A 44 -3.84 10.63 -10.91
N ASP A 45 -2.77 10.62 -11.70
CA ASP A 45 -1.58 9.79 -11.46
C ASP A 45 -0.75 10.24 -10.26
N GLU A 46 -0.67 11.54 -10.04
CA GLU A 46 0.14 12.12 -8.96
C GLU A 46 -0.54 11.89 -7.61
N HIS A 47 -1.85 12.12 -7.55
CA HIS A 47 -2.69 11.83 -6.40
C HIS A 47 -2.68 10.33 -6.06
N PHE A 48 -2.85 9.46 -7.06
CA PHE A 48 -2.71 8.01 -6.84
C PHE A 48 -1.34 7.65 -6.24
N ARG A 49 -0.26 8.19 -6.83
CA ARG A 49 1.09 7.89 -6.37
C ARG A 49 1.32 8.38 -4.93
N LYS A 50 1.00 9.63 -4.63
CA LYS A 50 1.31 10.27 -3.34
C LYS A 50 0.39 9.81 -2.20
N THR A 51 -0.86 9.51 -2.51
CA THR A 51 -1.88 9.24 -1.50
C THR A 51 -2.08 7.75 -1.28
N TYR A 52 -1.88 6.90 -2.29
CA TYR A 52 -2.16 5.47 -2.19
C TYR A 52 -0.89 4.64 -2.29
N LEU A 53 -0.13 4.82 -3.38
CA LEU A 53 0.99 3.92 -3.69
C LEU A 53 2.19 4.09 -2.75
N LEU A 54 2.68 5.33 -2.57
CA LEU A 54 3.82 5.60 -1.70
C LEU A 54 3.54 5.25 -0.24
N PRO A 55 2.41 5.66 0.38
CA PRO A 55 2.14 5.29 1.76
C PRO A 55 2.03 3.78 1.97
N ALA A 56 1.46 3.04 1.03
CA ALA A 56 1.38 1.58 1.13
C ALA A 56 2.76 0.88 0.98
N LEU A 57 3.67 1.45 0.18
CA LEU A 57 5.08 1.01 0.09
C LEU A 57 5.86 1.33 1.36
N ASP A 58 5.74 2.56 1.86
CA ASP A 58 6.43 3.04 3.06
C ASP A 58 5.98 2.27 4.31
N ALA A 59 4.69 1.92 4.38
CA ALA A 59 4.14 1.06 5.42
C ALA A 59 4.55 -0.41 5.28
N GLY A 60 5.20 -0.80 4.18
CA GLY A 60 5.61 -2.17 3.89
C GLY A 60 4.44 -3.13 3.66
N LEU A 61 3.27 -2.61 3.26
CA LEU A 61 2.06 -3.41 2.98
C LEU A 61 2.11 -4.01 1.57
N ILE A 62 2.78 -3.32 0.65
CA ILE A 62 3.06 -3.78 -0.70
C ILE A 62 4.54 -3.65 -1.01
N GLU A 63 4.99 -4.34 -2.04
CA GLU A 63 6.37 -4.29 -2.54
C GLU A 63 6.42 -4.22 -4.07
N MET A 64 7.55 -3.75 -4.60
CA MET A 64 7.85 -3.77 -6.04
C MET A 64 8.35 -5.14 -6.47
N THR A 65 7.97 -5.59 -7.67
CA THR A 65 8.48 -6.86 -8.22
C THR A 65 9.88 -6.72 -8.84
N ILE A 66 10.27 -5.51 -9.24
CA ILE A 66 11.61 -5.20 -9.78
C ILE A 66 12.19 -4.01 -9.00
N PRO A 67 12.71 -4.23 -7.77
CA PRO A 67 13.22 -3.15 -6.92
C PRO A 67 14.47 -2.47 -7.52
N ASP A 68 15.33 -3.20 -8.23
CA ASP A 68 16.57 -2.66 -8.82
C ASP A 68 16.32 -1.69 -9.98
N LYS A 69 15.12 -1.74 -10.58
CA LYS A 69 14.72 -0.89 -11.71
C LYS A 69 13.34 -0.29 -11.44
N PRO A 70 13.24 0.69 -10.53
CA PRO A 70 11.97 1.25 -10.09
C PRO A 70 11.16 1.91 -11.22
N CYS A 71 11.85 2.39 -12.26
CA CYS A 71 11.26 3.00 -13.46
C CYS A 71 11.02 2.01 -14.60
N SER A 72 11.15 0.70 -14.36
CA SER A 72 10.93 -0.33 -15.39
C SER A 72 9.49 -0.29 -15.91
N SER A 73 9.33 -0.40 -17.23
CA SER A 73 8.00 -0.56 -17.85
C SER A 73 7.32 -1.88 -17.45
N LYS A 74 8.09 -2.85 -16.95
CA LYS A 74 7.59 -4.13 -16.43
C LYS A 74 7.32 -4.11 -14.93
N GLN A 75 7.42 -2.94 -14.28
CA GLN A 75 7.24 -2.83 -12.84
C GLN A 75 5.80 -3.18 -12.45
N LYS A 76 5.68 -4.01 -11.41
CA LYS A 76 4.40 -4.37 -10.78
C LYS A 76 4.52 -4.28 -9.26
N TYR A 77 3.37 -4.35 -8.61
CA TYR A 77 3.23 -4.31 -7.16
C TYR A 77 2.45 -5.52 -6.68
N ARG A 78 2.83 -6.05 -5.51
CA ARG A 78 2.19 -7.21 -4.87
C ARG A 78 2.07 -7.00 -3.36
N LEU A 79 1.12 -7.68 -2.72
CA LEU A 79 0.97 -7.68 -1.27
C LEU A 79 2.19 -8.32 -0.60
N THR A 80 2.66 -7.73 0.49
CA THR A 80 3.61 -8.38 1.40
C THR A 80 2.88 -9.28 2.40
N GLY A 81 3.63 -10.00 3.25
CA GLY A 81 3.05 -10.71 4.38
C GLY A 81 2.25 -9.79 5.32
N LYS A 82 2.79 -8.59 5.58
CA LYS A 82 2.13 -7.56 6.40
C LYS A 82 0.85 -7.05 5.75
N GLY A 83 0.86 -6.76 4.45
CA GLY A 83 -0.34 -6.36 3.72
C GLY A 83 -1.44 -7.41 3.77
N ARG A 84 -1.09 -8.69 3.66
CA ARG A 84 -2.04 -9.79 3.80
C ARG A 84 -2.63 -9.89 5.21
N GLN A 85 -1.85 -9.65 6.26
CA GLN A 85 -2.34 -9.65 7.64
C GLN A 85 -3.34 -8.53 7.90
N VAL A 86 -3.21 -7.38 7.24
CA VAL A 86 -4.18 -6.28 7.34
C VAL A 86 -5.52 -6.64 6.66
N MET A 87 -5.50 -7.55 5.69
CA MET A 87 -6.67 -8.01 4.93
C MET A 87 -7.26 -9.33 5.41
N ALA A 88 -6.65 -9.96 6.43
CA ALA A 88 -7.09 -11.21 7.02
C ALA A 88 -8.13 -10.96 8.11
#